data_AF-A0A970CWY4-F1
#
_entry.id   AF-A0A970CWY4-F1
#
_cell.length_a   1.000
_cell.length_b   1.000
_cell.length_c   1.000
_cell.angle_alpha   90.00
_cell.angle_beta   90.00
_cell.angle_gamma   90.00
#
_symmetry.space_group_name_H-M   'P 1'
#
loop_
_entity.id
_entity.type
_entity.pdbx_description
1 polymer ?
#
loop_
_entity_poly.entity_id
_entity_poly.type
_entity_poly.pdbx_seq_one_letter_code
_entity_poly.pdbx_strand_id
1 'polypeptide(L)'
;MDFVLKDIFDIRGNLIVNKGTPIDDALLRKLKKHQIERLEVGTVDVAKIAEPVERLMNKIDVKSRMVEYLDMLEPNRYNFGLYTATVTNMLGGWLGLDENSLKEATNYGMMKSTGLNQEMDFDEEKYDGLVEISESYVDRIQNKGDNALQALNYMWENQLTSLDPGLLLLLIGRFSTMLVGSEIEIDNERYKLIYVSPTDLMHPIVQKDDGEVKVI
;
A
#
# COMPACT_ATOMS: atom_id res chain seq x y z
N MET A 1 -14.88 13.58 5.38
CA MET A 1 -13.70 14.47 5.60
C MET A 1 -13.22 14.94 4.24
N ASP A 2 -12.74 16.17 4.13
CA ASP A 2 -12.43 16.77 2.82
C ASP A 2 -10.95 16.66 2.47
N PHE A 3 -10.65 16.50 1.19
CA PHE A 3 -9.30 16.36 0.65
C PHE A 3 -9.07 17.33 -0.50
N VAL A 4 -7.81 17.74 -0.66
CA VAL A 4 -7.35 18.52 -1.81
C VAL A 4 -7.39 17.65 -3.07
N LEU A 5 -8.14 18.06 -4.10
CA LEU A 5 -8.32 17.27 -5.31
C LEU A 5 -7.19 17.43 -6.35
N LYS A 6 -6.37 18.48 -6.23
CA LYS A 6 -5.29 18.82 -7.18
C LYS A 6 -4.10 19.41 -6.44
N ASP A 7 -2.89 19.17 -6.96
CA ASP A 7 -1.69 19.83 -6.47
C ASP A 7 -1.84 21.36 -6.52
N ILE A 8 -1.35 22.03 -5.49
CA ILE A 8 -1.42 23.48 -5.35
C ILE A 8 -0.02 24.03 -5.43
N PHE A 9 0.23 24.92 -6.39
CA PHE A 9 1.51 25.59 -6.58
C PHE A 9 1.39 27.08 -6.26
N ASP A 10 2.48 27.70 -5.81
CA ASP A 10 2.57 29.16 -5.70
C ASP A 10 2.79 29.81 -7.09
N ILE A 11 2.80 31.15 -7.13
CA ILE A 11 3.02 31.91 -8.37
C ILE A 11 4.40 31.70 -9.01
N ARG A 12 5.34 31.07 -8.30
CA ARG A 12 6.68 30.74 -8.78
C ARG A 12 6.77 29.27 -9.24
N GLY A 13 5.66 28.53 -9.19
CA GLY A 13 5.60 27.12 -9.53
C GLY A 13 6.07 26.19 -8.42
N ASN A 14 6.24 26.66 -7.18
CA ASN A 14 6.62 25.78 -6.07
C ASN A 14 5.40 25.05 -5.52
N LEU A 15 5.52 23.74 -5.32
CA LEU A 15 4.47 22.91 -4.72
C LEU A 15 4.23 23.29 -3.26
N ILE A 16 3.02 23.79 -2.96
CA ILE A 16 2.58 24.12 -1.61
C ILE A 16 1.90 22.91 -0.96
N VAL A 17 1.03 22.22 -1.69
CA VAL A 17 0.19 21.13 -1.17
C VAL A 17 0.02 20.07 -2.24
N ASN A 18 0.17 18.81 -1.85
CA ASN A 18 -0.10 17.66 -2.73
C ASN A 18 -1.60 17.38 -2.78
N LYS A 19 -2.06 16.92 -3.93
CA LYS A 19 -3.33 16.21 -4.09
C LYS A 19 -3.42 15.08 -3.05
N GLY A 20 -4.62 14.87 -2.51
CA GLY A 20 -4.87 13.88 -1.46
C GLY A 20 -4.41 14.32 -0.06
N THR A 21 -3.92 15.56 0.11
CA THR A 21 -3.68 16.11 1.45
C THR A 21 -5.04 16.34 2.14
N PRO A 22 -5.25 15.81 3.36
CA PRO A 22 -6.48 16.06 4.10
C PRO A 22 -6.58 17.51 4.56
N ILE A 23 -7.82 18.01 4.63
CA ILE A 23 -8.08 19.38 5.06
C ILE A 23 -8.18 19.43 6.57
N ASP A 24 -7.09 19.87 7.20
CA ASP A 24 -6.97 20.10 8.64
C ASP A 24 -6.54 21.55 8.94
N ASP A 25 -6.51 21.92 10.23
CA ASP A 25 -6.12 23.26 10.68
C ASP A 25 -4.67 23.62 10.31
N ALA A 26 -3.79 22.62 10.15
CA ALA A 26 -2.41 22.84 9.74
C ALA A 26 -2.35 23.24 8.26
N LEU A 27 -3.09 22.53 7.41
CA LEU A 27 -3.24 22.85 6.00
C LEU A 27 -3.88 24.22 5.80
N LEU A 28 -4.97 24.53 6.51
CA LEU A 28 -5.63 25.84 6.41
C LEU A 28 -4.68 26.98 6.78
N ARG A 29 -3.86 26.82 7.82
CA ARG A 29 -2.80 27.78 8.19
C ARG A 29 -1.75 27.91 7.09
N LYS A 30 -1.33 26.80 6.48
CA LYS A 30 -0.38 26.80 5.36
C LYS A 30 -0.95 27.55 4.14
N LEU A 31 -2.18 27.23 3.75
CA LEU A 31 -2.88 27.89 2.63
C LEU A 31 -3.04 29.40 2.86
N LYS A 32 -3.41 29.80 4.08
CA LYS A 32 -3.51 31.22 4.46
C LYS A 32 -2.17 31.96 4.37
N LYS A 33 -1.08 31.32 4.78
CA LYS A 33 0.29 31.89 4.65
C LYS A 33 0.66 32.16 3.19
N HIS A 34 0.19 31.32 2.27
CA HIS A 34 0.44 31.45 0.83
C HIS A 34 -0.64 32.27 0.09
N GLN A 35 -1.58 32.91 0.81
CA GLN A 35 -2.66 33.72 0.24
C GLN A 35 -3.51 32.95 -0.79
N ILE A 36 -3.70 31.64 -0.58
CA ILE A 36 -4.61 30.83 -1.41
C ILE A 36 -6.05 31.16 -1.01
N GLU A 37 -6.80 31.80 -1.90
CA GLU A 37 -8.19 32.23 -1.64
C GLU A 37 -9.25 31.19 -2.02
N ARG A 38 -8.94 30.29 -2.96
CA ARG A 38 -9.87 29.27 -3.46
C ARG A 38 -9.18 27.92 -3.54
N LEU A 39 -9.86 26.90 -3.02
CA LEU A 39 -9.41 25.51 -3.02
C LEU A 39 -10.53 24.64 -3.59
N GLU A 40 -10.18 23.73 -4.49
CA GLU A 40 -11.09 22.68 -4.93
C GLU A 40 -10.99 21.50 -3.96
N VAL A 41 -12.06 21.30 -3.20
CA VAL A 41 -12.15 20.28 -2.15
C VAL A 41 -13.11 19.18 -2.58
N GLY A 42 -12.77 17.94 -2.26
CA GLY A 42 -13.66 16.80 -2.42
C GLY A 42 -13.92 16.13 -1.08
N THR A 43 -15.16 15.74 -0.83
CA THR A 43 -15.54 14.89 0.29
C THR A 43 -15.16 13.44 -0.01
N VAL A 44 -14.28 12.86 0.79
CA VAL A 44 -14.15 11.39 0.85
C VAL A 44 -15.05 10.92 1.98
N ASP A 45 -16.06 10.14 1.60
CA ASP A 45 -16.97 9.47 2.51
C ASP A 45 -16.30 8.17 2.97
N VAL A 46 -15.92 8.10 4.25
CA VAL A 46 -15.18 6.96 4.83
C VAL A 46 -15.99 5.66 4.73
N ALA A 47 -17.33 5.74 4.82
CA ALA A 47 -18.21 4.59 4.58
C ALA A 47 -18.15 4.12 3.12
N LYS A 48 -17.80 5.00 2.18
CA LYS A 48 -17.49 4.67 0.79
C LYS A 48 -16.00 4.42 0.54
N ILE A 49 -15.15 4.25 1.55
CA ILE A 49 -13.74 3.79 1.37
C ILE A 49 -13.69 2.25 1.39
N ALA A 50 -14.57 1.60 2.16
CA ALA A 50 -14.74 0.15 2.08
C ALA A 50 -15.12 -0.29 0.66
N GLU A 51 -15.96 0.47 -0.03
CA GLU A 51 -16.48 0.11 -1.36
C GLU A 51 -15.39 0.11 -2.47
N PRO A 52 -14.41 1.04 -2.57
CA PRO A 52 -13.24 0.94 -3.43
C PRO A 52 -12.34 -0.24 -3.14
N VAL A 53 -12.04 -0.52 -1.86
CA VAL A 53 -11.21 -1.66 -1.45
C VAL A 53 -11.91 -2.97 -1.81
N GLU A 54 -13.18 -3.08 -1.43
CA GLU A 54 -14.05 -4.21 -1.77
C GLU A 54 -14.24 -4.33 -3.29
N ARG A 55 -14.41 -3.23 -4.04
CA ARG A 55 -14.42 -3.26 -5.51
C ARG A 55 -13.09 -3.69 -6.09
N LEU A 56 -11.96 -3.31 -5.52
CA LEU A 56 -10.63 -3.78 -5.93
C LEU A 56 -10.56 -5.29 -5.72
N MET A 57 -10.92 -5.76 -4.53
CA MET A 57 -10.91 -7.17 -4.16
C MET A 57 -11.88 -8.00 -5.02
N ASN A 58 -13.09 -7.49 -5.30
CA ASN A 58 -14.14 -8.19 -6.03
C ASN A 58 -13.99 -8.12 -7.56
N LYS A 59 -13.29 -7.11 -8.11
CA LYS A 59 -13.02 -7.02 -9.56
C LYS A 59 -11.81 -7.83 -9.98
N ILE A 60 -10.96 -8.22 -9.04
CA ILE A 60 -9.68 -8.86 -9.34
C ILE A 60 -9.81 -10.36 -9.04
N ASP A 61 -10.21 -11.12 -10.06
CA ASP A 61 -10.22 -12.60 -10.04
C ASP A 61 -8.81 -13.22 -10.10
N VAL A 62 -7.75 -12.45 -9.82
CA VAL A 62 -6.38 -12.95 -9.84
C VAL A 62 -5.56 -12.22 -8.79
N LYS A 63 -5.33 -12.88 -7.64
CA LYS A 63 -4.56 -12.35 -6.50
C LYS A 63 -3.25 -11.64 -6.91
N SER A 64 -2.60 -12.05 -8.00
CA SER A 64 -1.36 -11.43 -8.51
C SER A 64 -1.55 -10.03 -9.10
N ARG A 65 -2.68 -9.75 -9.79
CA ARG A 65 -2.88 -8.47 -10.50
C ARG A 65 -3.19 -7.30 -9.57
N MET A 66 -3.63 -7.59 -8.34
CA MET A 66 -3.91 -6.55 -7.35
C MET A 66 -2.64 -5.79 -6.96
N VAL A 67 -1.52 -6.50 -6.80
CA VAL A 67 -0.23 -5.89 -6.50
C VAL A 67 0.19 -4.98 -7.66
N GLU A 68 0.09 -5.46 -8.90
CA GLU A 68 0.38 -4.66 -10.10
C GLU A 68 -0.46 -3.37 -10.15
N TYR A 69 -1.77 -3.44 -9.88
CA TYR A 69 -2.62 -2.25 -9.87
C TYR A 69 -2.26 -1.25 -8.78
N LEU A 70 -1.87 -1.73 -7.60
CA LEU A 70 -1.49 -0.87 -6.47
C LEU A 70 -0.13 -0.20 -6.71
N ASP A 71 0.80 -0.91 -7.34
CA ASP A 71 2.12 -0.41 -7.74
C ASP A 71 2.02 0.67 -8.84
N MET A 72 0.94 0.66 -9.63
CA MET A 72 0.67 1.68 -10.65
C MET A 72 0.03 2.97 -10.10
N LEU A 73 -0.34 3.03 -8.82
CA LEU A 73 -0.95 4.21 -8.23
C LEU A 73 0.07 5.33 -8.04
N GLU A 74 -0.26 6.55 -8.48
CA GLU A 74 0.58 7.72 -8.23
C GLU A 74 0.84 7.91 -6.72
N PRO A 75 2.09 8.11 -6.28
CA PRO A 75 2.40 8.33 -4.87
C PRO A 75 1.72 9.60 -4.34
N ASN A 76 0.73 9.42 -3.48
CA ASN A 76 0.12 10.47 -2.71
C ASN A 76 -0.46 9.89 -1.42
N ARG A 77 -0.77 10.75 -0.45
CA ARG A 77 -1.19 10.33 0.88
C ARG A 77 -2.45 9.46 0.86
N TYR A 78 -3.39 9.75 -0.03
CA TYR A 78 -4.61 8.94 -0.19
C TYR A 78 -4.29 7.55 -0.74
N ASN A 79 -3.49 7.46 -1.81
CA ASN A 79 -3.08 6.19 -2.41
C ASN A 79 -2.19 5.36 -1.46
N PHE A 80 -1.38 6.02 -0.63
CA PHE A 80 -0.59 5.38 0.42
C PHE A 80 -1.50 4.73 1.47
N GLY A 81 -2.53 5.45 1.93
CA GLY A 81 -3.53 4.88 2.83
C GLY A 81 -4.34 3.75 2.19
N LEU A 82 -4.74 3.89 0.93
CA LEU A 82 -5.50 2.86 0.22
C LEU A 82 -4.70 1.56 0.05
N TYR A 83 -3.42 1.68 -0.32
CA TYR A 83 -2.52 0.55 -0.43
C TYR A 83 -2.32 -0.08 0.96
N THR A 84 -2.03 0.71 1.98
CA THR A 84 -1.85 0.21 3.34
C THR A 84 -3.08 -0.54 3.86
N ALA A 85 -4.28 0.03 3.67
CA ALA A 85 -5.53 -0.60 4.04
C ALA A 85 -5.72 -1.95 3.33
N THR A 86 -5.33 -2.03 2.06
CA THR A 86 -5.43 -3.27 1.27
C THR A 86 -4.47 -4.34 1.78
N VAL A 87 -3.21 -3.99 2.04
CA VAL A 87 -2.22 -4.93 2.61
C VAL A 87 -2.62 -5.36 4.02
N THR A 88 -3.16 -4.44 4.82
CA THR A 88 -3.70 -4.72 6.16
C THR A 88 -4.84 -5.72 6.09
N ASN A 89 -5.78 -5.53 5.16
CA ASN A 89 -6.90 -6.46 4.93
C ASN A 89 -6.39 -7.85 4.53
N MET A 90 -5.41 -7.94 3.63
CA MET A 90 -4.81 -9.21 3.21
C MET A 90 -4.16 -9.95 4.38
N LEU A 91 -3.36 -9.27 5.18
CA LEU A 91 -2.70 -9.84 6.36
C LEU A 91 -3.73 -10.33 7.38
N GLY A 92 -4.72 -9.50 7.71
CA GLY A 92 -5.83 -9.87 8.58
C GLY A 92 -6.57 -11.11 8.07
N GLY A 93 -6.79 -11.19 6.76
CA GLY A 93 -7.45 -12.33 6.13
C GLY A 93 -6.64 -13.62 6.26
N TRP A 94 -5.31 -13.54 6.15
CA TRP A 94 -4.43 -14.69 6.36
C TRP A 94 -4.31 -15.13 7.82
N LEU A 95 -4.52 -14.22 8.76
CA LEU A 95 -4.65 -14.54 10.18
C LEU A 95 -6.00 -15.13 10.55
N GLY A 96 -6.99 -15.09 9.65
CA GLY A 96 -8.34 -15.57 9.90
C GLY A 96 -9.19 -14.62 10.74
N LEU A 97 -8.94 -13.31 10.66
CA LEU A 97 -9.84 -12.31 11.22
C LEU A 97 -11.24 -12.48 10.60
N ASP A 98 -12.28 -12.30 11.43
CA ASP A 98 -13.66 -12.26 10.96
C ASP A 98 -13.94 -10.98 10.16
N GLU A 99 -15.08 -10.93 9.48
CA GLU A 99 -15.46 -9.83 8.59
C GLU A 99 -15.47 -8.45 9.30
N ASN A 100 -15.93 -8.39 10.55
CA ASN A 100 -15.95 -7.14 11.31
C ASN A 100 -14.52 -6.73 11.68
N SER A 101 -13.73 -7.67 12.21
CA SER A 101 -12.32 -7.41 12.54
C SER A 101 -11.50 -6.99 11.30
N LEU A 102 -11.77 -7.56 10.13
CA LEU A 102 -11.17 -7.15 8.86
C LEU A 102 -11.53 -5.72 8.50
N LYS A 103 -12.80 -5.36 8.62
CA LYS A 103 -13.28 -4.00 8.32
C LYS A 103 -12.66 -2.97 9.26
N GLU A 104 -12.58 -3.27 10.55
CA GLU A 104 -11.92 -2.43 11.56
C GLU A 104 -10.44 -2.23 11.22
N ALA A 105 -9.69 -3.31 10.99
CA ALA A 105 -8.27 -3.25 10.63
C ALA A 105 -8.03 -2.47 9.32
N THR A 106 -8.87 -2.67 8.30
CA THR A 106 -8.79 -1.96 7.01
C THR A 106 -9.00 -0.46 7.20
N ASN A 107 -10.03 -0.07 7.97
CA ASN A 107 -10.29 1.33 8.26
C ASN A 107 -9.16 1.95 9.06
N TYR A 108 -8.64 1.24 10.06
CA TYR A 108 -7.52 1.72 10.86
C TYR A 108 -6.28 1.98 9.99
N GLY A 109 -5.91 1.01 9.15
CA GLY A 109 -4.78 1.13 8.22
C GLY A 109 -4.92 2.35 7.31
N MET A 110 -6.11 2.58 6.75
CA MET A 110 -6.38 3.78 5.95
C MET A 110 -6.20 5.06 6.77
N MET A 111 -6.87 5.17 7.93
CA MET A 111 -6.90 6.40 8.73
C MET A 111 -5.51 6.77 9.25
N LYS A 112 -4.77 5.80 9.83
CA LYS A 112 -3.41 5.99 10.36
C LYS A 112 -2.46 6.48 9.27
N SER A 113 -2.43 5.80 8.13
CA SER A 113 -1.58 6.12 6.98
C SER A 113 -1.88 7.49 6.36
N THR A 114 -3.16 7.84 6.29
CA THR A 114 -3.60 9.14 5.78
C THR A 114 -3.51 10.25 6.83
N GLY A 115 -3.17 9.91 8.08
CA GLY A 115 -3.20 10.74 9.28
C GLY A 115 -4.52 11.50 9.47
N LEU A 116 -5.63 10.82 9.14
CA LEU A 116 -6.96 11.31 9.46
C LEU A 116 -7.21 11.00 10.92
N ASN A 117 -7.37 12.04 11.73
CA ASN A 117 -7.75 11.88 13.12
C ASN A 117 -9.27 11.73 13.18
N GLN A 118 -9.74 10.48 13.22
CA GLN A 118 -11.13 10.13 13.48
C GLN A 118 -11.16 9.22 14.71
N GLU A 119 -11.99 9.54 15.69
CA GLU A 119 -12.24 8.61 16.80
C GLU A 119 -12.89 7.34 16.25
N MET A 120 -12.28 6.19 16.55
CA MET A 120 -12.78 4.88 16.18
C MET A 120 -13.44 4.22 17.39
N ASP A 121 -14.48 3.43 17.13
CA ASP A 121 -15.28 2.74 18.14
C ASP A 121 -14.74 1.34 18.50
N PHE A 122 -13.46 1.09 18.19
CA PHE A 122 -12.77 -0.17 18.45
C PHE A 122 -11.36 0.07 19.00
N ASP A 123 -10.76 -0.99 19.55
CA ASP A 123 -9.40 -0.97 20.10
C ASP A 123 -8.36 -0.96 18.98
N GLU A 124 -7.66 0.17 18.82
CA GLU A 124 -6.65 0.38 17.79
C GLU A 124 -5.40 -0.48 18.01
N GLU A 125 -5.00 -0.70 19.27
CA GLU A 125 -3.79 -1.44 19.63
C GLU A 125 -3.85 -2.89 19.12
N LYS A 126 -5.07 -3.44 18.98
CA LYS A 126 -5.33 -4.77 18.39
C LYS A 126 -4.78 -4.91 16.97
N TYR A 127 -4.72 -3.81 16.21
CA TYR A 127 -4.39 -3.82 14.79
C TYR A 127 -3.06 -3.14 14.46
N ASP A 128 -2.36 -2.59 15.46
CA ASP A 128 -1.13 -1.81 15.26
C ASP A 128 -0.06 -2.57 14.48
N GLY A 129 0.25 -3.81 14.88
CA GLY A 129 1.27 -4.61 14.20
C GLY A 129 0.93 -4.92 12.74
N LEU A 130 -0.35 -5.10 12.41
CA LEU A 130 -0.81 -5.31 11.03
C LEU A 130 -0.59 -4.07 10.18
N VAL A 131 -0.94 -2.91 10.73
CA VAL A 131 -0.82 -1.62 10.02
C VAL A 131 0.64 -1.23 9.88
N GLU A 132 1.47 -1.37 10.91
CA GLU A 132 2.90 -1.03 10.85
C GLU A 132 3.64 -1.81 9.76
N ILE A 133 3.37 -3.11 9.65
CA ILE A 133 3.97 -3.93 8.58
C ILE A 133 3.47 -3.50 7.21
N SER A 134 2.17 -3.18 7.11
CA SER A 134 1.58 -2.71 5.87
C SER A 134 2.16 -1.36 5.43
N GLU A 135 2.27 -0.39 6.34
CA GLU A 135 2.87 0.93 6.08
C GLU A 135 4.34 0.79 5.68
N SER A 136 5.09 -0.07 6.37
CA SER A 136 6.50 -0.31 6.03
C SER A 136 6.65 -0.86 4.62
N TYR A 137 5.84 -1.85 4.24
CA TYR A 137 5.84 -2.40 2.88
C TYR A 137 5.47 -1.33 1.85
N VAL A 138 4.39 -0.58 2.08
CA VAL A 138 3.90 0.44 1.14
C VAL A 138 4.88 1.61 1.01
N ASP A 139 5.59 2.00 2.07
CA ASP A 139 6.64 3.05 2.02
C ASP A 139 7.76 2.66 1.06
N ARG A 140 8.20 1.39 1.09
CA ARG A 140 9.21 0.88 0.15
C ARG A 140 8.73 1.03 -1.30
N ILE A 141 7.50 0.63 -1.58
CA ILE A 141 6.96 0.69 -2.94
C ILE A 141 6.75 2.14 -3.40
N GLN A 142 5.92 2.91 -2.69
CA GLN A 142 5.47 4.22 -3.18
C GLN A 142 6.51 5.32 -2.96
N ASN A 143 7.26 5.28 -1.87
CA ASN A 143 8.18 6.38 -1.51
C ASN A 143 9.64 6.06 -1.80
N LYS A 144 10.06 4.78 -1.79
CA LYS A 144 11.43 4.38 -2.16
C LYS A 144 11.56 3.91 -3.61
N GLY A 145 10.44 3.57 -4.26
CA GLY A 145 10.42 3.09 -5.64
C GLY A 145 10.94 1.65 -5.77
N ASP A 146 10.90 0.89 -4.68
CA ASP A 146 11.20 -0.54 -4.73
C ASP A 146 10.10 -1.28 -5.48
N ASN A 147 10.44 -2.39 -6.14
CA ASN A 147 9.44 -3.39 -6.52
C ASN A 147 9.08 -4.30 -5.32
N ALA A 148 8.03 -5.11 -5.48
CA ALA A 148 7.55 -6.02 -4.43
C ALA A 148 8.65 -6.92 -3.83
N LEU A 149 9.50 -7.54 -4.65
CA LEU A 149 10.57 -8.43 -4.16
C LEU A 149 11.65 -7.66 -3.40
N GLN A 150 12.04 -6.48 -3.89
CA GLN A 150 12.99 -5.60 -3.22
C GLN A 150 12.47 -5.12 -1.87
N ALA A 151 11.20 -4.71 -1.80
CA ALA A 151 10.56 -4.30 -0.56
C ALA A 151 10.56 -5.43 0.47
N LEU A 152 10.11 -6.63 0.08
CA LEU A 152 10.09 -7.80 0.97
C LEU A 152 11.50 -8.19 1.42
N ASN A 153 12.50 -8.16 0.53
CA ASN A 153 13.89 -8.48 0.89
C ASN A 153 14.46 -7.46 1.87
N TYR A 154 14.21 -6.17 1.64
CA TYR A 154 14.63 -5.12 2.57
C TYR A 154 14.03 -5.33 3.96
N MET A 155 12.73 -5.61 4.04
CA MET A 155 12.05 -5.85 5.32
C MET A 155 12.61 -7.09 6.02
N TRP A 156 12.84 -8.18 5.28
CA TRP A 156 13.47 -9.41 5.80
C TRP A 156 14.84 -9.12 6.44
N GLU A 157 15.71 -8.41 5.73
CA GLU A 157 17.09 -8.17 6.17
C GLU A 157 17.19 -7.13 7.28
N ASN A 158 16.32 -6.11 7.28
CA ASN A 158 16.53 -4.90 8.08
C ASN A 158 15.47 -4.69 9.17
N GLN A 159 14.31 -5.35 9.09
CA GLN A 159 13.17 -5.02 9.96
C GLN A 159 12.65 -6.19 10.80
N LEU A 160 13.27 -7.37 10.71
CA LEU A 160 12.87 -8.53 11.50
C LEU A 160 12.97 -8.30 13.02
N THR A 161 13.79 -7.35 13.47
CA THR A 161 13.93 -7.02 14.90
C THR A 161 13.11 -5.80 15.33
N SER A 162 12.62 -5.00 14.38
CA SER A 162 11.87 -3.76 14.66
C SER A 162 10.37 -3.89 14.44
N LEU A 163 9.92 -4.92 13.72
CA LEU A 163 8.52 -5.25 13.46
C LEU A 163 8.16 -6.59 14.11
N ASP A 164 6.87 -6.89 14.22
CA ASP A 164 6.41 -8.21 14.64
C ASP A 164 6.94 -9.29 13.66
N PRO A 165 7.80 -10.22 14.12
CA PRO A 165 8.42 -11.19 13.21
C PRO A 165 7.38 -12.17 12.63
N GLY A 166 6.36 -12.55 13.40
CA GLY A 166 5.36 -13.51 12.94
C GLY A 166 4.54 -12.97 11.78
N LEU A 167 4.10 -11.71 11.90
CA LEU A 167 3.36 -11.01 10.87
C LEU A 167 4.23 -10.67 9.65
N LEU A 168 5.50 -10.29 9.85
CA LEU A 168 6.42 -10.01 8.75
C LEU A 168 6.70 -11.28 7.94
N LEU A 169 6.97 -12.39 8.62
CA LEU A 169 7.16 -13.69 7.97
C LEU A 169 5.91 -14.17 7.24
N LEU A 170 4.72 -13.91 7.81
CA LEU A 170 3.45 -14.17 7.16
C LEU A 170 3.31 -13.35 5.87
N LEU A 171 3.60 -12.05 5.92
CA LEU A 171 3.60 -11.16 4.75
C LEU A 171 4.51 -11.75 3.67
N ILE A 172 5.79 -11.96 3.98
CA ILE A 172 6.80 -12.43 3.03
C ILE A 172 6.39 -13.76 2.39
N GLY A 173 6.01 -14.75 3.20
CA GLY A 173 5.66 -16.08 2.67
C GLY A 173 4.40 -16.08 1.80
N ARG A 174 3.39 -15.29 2.15
CA ARG A 174 2.14 -15.22 1.37
C ARG A 174 2.28 -14.35 0.13
N PHE A 175 2.93 -13.20 0.23
CA PHE A 175 3.18 -12.33 -0.93
C PHE A 175 4.10 -13.00 -1.95
N SER A 176 5.20 -13.63 -1.54
CA SER A 176 6.09 -14.32 -2.46
C SER A 176 5.36 -15.39 -3.28
N THR A 177 4.46 -16.13 -2.63
CA THR A 177 3.58 -17.12 -3.29
C THR A 177 2.62 -16.45 -4.27
N MET A 178 2.10 -15.26 -3.95
CA MET A 178 1.18 -14.52 -4.82
C MET A 178 1.84 -13.93 -6.07
N LEU A 179 3.15 -13.67 -6.03
CA LEU A 179 3.93 -13.22 -7.18
C LEU A 179 4.21 -14.34 -8.19
N VAL A 180 4.05 -15.61 -7.78
CA VAL A 180 4.18 -16.74 -8.69
C VAL A 180 3.09 -16.66 -9.76
N GLY A 181 3.53 -16.68 -11.01
CA GLY A 181 2.71 -16.57 -12.20
C GLY A 181 2.71 -15.18 -12.83
N SER A 182 3.25 -14.16 -12.15
CA SER A 182 3.43 -12.83 -12.73
C SER A 182 4.48 -12.83 -13.84
N GLU A 183 4.26 -12.00 -14.85
CA GLU A 183 5.21 -11.75 -15.93
C GLU A 183 6.18 -10.64 -15.51
N ILE A 184 7.47 -10.85 -15.78
CA ILE A 184 8.53 -9.86 -15.56
C ILE A 184 9.38 -9.75 -16.82
N GLU A 185 10.00 -8.59 -17.03
CA GLU A 185 10.89 -8.34 -18.16
C GLU A 185 12.32 -8.16 -17.66
N ILE A 186 13.26 -8.92 -18.26
CA ILE A 186 14.68 -8.93 -17.92
C ILE A 186 15.46 -8.91 -19.22
N ASP A 187 16.30 -7.90 -19.42
CA ASP A 187 17.11 -7.73 -20.64
C ASP A 187 16.28 -7.77 -21.95
N ASN A 188 15.06 -7.21 -21.92
CA ASN A 188 14.05 -7.25 -23.00
C ASN A 188 13.46 -8.64 -23.31
N GLU A 189 13.70 -9.63 -22.46
CA GLU A 189 13.06 -10.93 -22.53
C GLU A 189 11.97 -11.03 -21.45
N ARG A 190 10.84 -11.63 -21.81
CA ARG A 190 9.73 -11.86 -20.88
C ARG A 190 9.87 -13.21 -20.21
N TYR A 191 9.58 -13.21 -18.92
CA TYR A 191 9.68 -14.36 -18.06
C TYR A 191 8.45 -14.44 -17.17
N LYS A 192 8.04 -15.66 -16.84
CA LYS A 192 7.04 -15.93 -15.81
C LYS A 192 7.74 -16.35 -14.53
N LEU A 193 7.40 -15.72 -13.41
CA LEU A 193 7.84 -16.18 -12.09
C LEU A 193 7.20 -17.55 -11.80
N ILE A 194 8.00 -18.59 -11.60
CA ILE A 194 7.49 -19.93 -11.29
C ILE A 194 7.73 -20.34 -9.85
N TYR A 195 8.70 -19.72 -9.17
CA TYR A 195 8.96 -19.93 -7.75
C TYR A 195 9.69 -18.74 -7.15
N VAL A 196 9.31 -18.35 -5.94
CA VAL A 196 10.00 -17.34 -5.14
C VAL A 196 10.23 -17.93 -3.75
N SER A 197 11.49 -18.07 -3.35
CA SER A 197 11.81 -18.58 -2.01
C SER A 197 11.53 -17.50 -0.97
N PRO A 198 10.77 -17.78 0.11
CA PRO A 198 10.56 -16.81 1.18
C PRO A 198 11.84 -16.38 1.91
N THR A 199 12.91 -17.19 1.84
CA THR A 199 14.21 -16.90 2.45
C THR A 199 15.25 -16.42 1.45
N ASP A 200 14.90 -16.35 0.18
CA ASP A 200 15.78 -15.93 -0.90
C ASP A 200 14.95 -15.23 -1.99
N LEU A 201 14.52 -14.02 -1.65
CA LEU A 201 13.58 -13.23 -2.46
C LEU A 201 14.26 -12.60 -3.69
N MET A 202 15.58 -12.50 -3.67
CA MET A 202 16.38 -11.88 -4.73
C MET A 202 16.81 -12.87 -5.81
N HIS A 203 16.65 -14.18 -5.58
CA HIS A 203 16.95 -15.22 -6.58
C HIS A 203 15.73 -16.08 -6.94
N PRO A 204 14.63 -15.47 -7.44
CA PRO A 204 13.46 -16.25 -7.86
C PRO A 204 13.78 -17.08 -9.11
N ILE A 205 12.99 -18.13 -9.30
CA ILE A 205 13.07 -18.99 -10.47
C ILE A 205 12.04 -18.52 -11.49
N VAL A 206 12.50 -18.35 -12.73
CA VAL A 206 11.72 -17.84 -13.84
C VAL A 206 11.70 -18.81 -15.02
N GLN A 207 10.66 -18.73 -15.84
CA GLN A 207 10.49 -19.55 -17.04
C GLN A 207 10.10 -18.70 -18.26
N LYS A 208 10.72 -18.97 -19.42
CA LYS A 208 10.31 -18.42 -20.73
C LYS A 208 9.17 -19.22 -21.36
N ASP A 209 8.55 -18.64 -22.40
CA ASP A 209 7.48 -19.30 -23.18
C ASP A 209 7.94 -20.59 -23.88
N ASP A 210 9.23 -20.71 -24.23
CA ASP A 210 9.81 -21.92 -24.82
C ASP A 210 10.13 -23.02 -23.78
N GLY A 211 9.90 -22.74 -22.50
CA GLY A 211 10.13 -23.66 -21.39
C GLY A 211 11.51 -23.53 -20.73
N GLU A 212 12.41 -22.66 -21.21
CA GLU A 212 13.71 -22.39 -20.58
C GLU A 212 13.49 -21.89 -19.14
N VAL A 213 14.15 -22.53 -18.16
CA VAL A 213 14.09 -22.16 -16.74
C VAL A 213 15.45 -21.66 -16.28
N LYS A 214 15.48 -20.52 -15.58
CA LYS A 214 16.69 -20.02 -14.94
C LYS A 214 16.40 -19.38 -13.58
N VAL A 215 17.44 -19.28 -12.76
CA VAL A 215 17.45 -18.43 -11.57
C VAL A 215 17.94 -17.06 -12.00
N ILE A 216 17.25 -16.01 -11.55
CA ILE A 216 17.66 -14.62 -11.78
C ILE A 216 18.41 -14.04 -10.59
#